data_AF-A0A1F4JDK1-F1
#
_entry.id   AF-A0A1F4JDK1-F1
#
_cell.length_a   1.000
_cell.length_b   1.000
_cell.length_c   1.000
_cell.angle_alpha   90.00
_cell.angle_beta   90.00
_cell.angle_gamma   90.00
#
_symmetry.space_group_name_H-M   'P 1'
#
loop_
_entity.id
_entity.type
_entity.pdbx_description
1 polymer ?
#
loop_
_entity_poly.entity_id
_entity_poly.type
_entity_poly.pdbx_seq_one_letter_code
_entity_poly.pdbx_strand_id
1 'polypeptide(L)' 'MCAMAIGHVVIAEKRGLTPQVLTHELAHVRQAACWGILFPIAYLAASVWAVLHGQDAYWHNVFEVAARRAEKHA' A
#
# COMPACT_ATOMS: atom_id res chain seq x y z
N MET A 1 -13.59 -4.48 4.62
CA MET A 1 -13.00 -5.00 3.38
C MET A 1 -11.52 -5.15 3.64
N CYS A 2 -11.12 -6.30 4.18
CA CYS A 2 -9.74 -6.58 4.54
C CYS A 2 -9.04 -7.26 3.36
N ALA A 3 -8.17 -6.53 2.68
CA ALA A 3 -7.19 -7.05 1.74
C ALA A 3 -5.80 -6.57 2.16
N MET A 4 -4.77 -7.34 1.84
CA MET A 4 -3.38 -6.95 2.05
C MET A 4 -2.45 -7.64 1.05
N ALA A 5 -1.45 -6.91 0.59
CA ALA A 5 -0.33 -7.44 -0.17
C ALA A 5 0.81 -7.88 0.76
N ILE A 6 1.26 -9.11 0.61
CA ILE A 6 2.44 -9.67 1.26
C ILE A 6 3.40 -10.14 0.18
N GLY A 7 4.43 -9.33 -0.08
CA GLY A 7 5.38 -9.59 -1.16
C GLY A 7 4.67 -9.63 -2.51
N HIS A 8 4.54 -10.83 -3.08
CA HIS A 8 3.88 -11.06 -4.38
C HIS A 8 2.46 -11.64 -4.27
N VAL A 9 1.94 -11.80 -3.05
CA VAL A 9 0.65 -12.42 -2.79
C VAL A 9 -0.33 -11.39 -2.27
N VAL A 10 -1.55 -11.37 -2.83
CA VAL A 10 -2.67 -10.59 -2.28
C VAL A 10 -3.59 -11.54 -1.52
N ILE A 11 -3.83 -11.24 -0.25
CA ILE A 11 -4.76 -11.98 0.60
C ILE A 11 -5.97 -11.08 0.86
N ALA A 12 -7.17 -11.58 0.62
CA ALA A 12 -8.39 -10.81 0.87
C ALA A 12 -9.52 -11.70 1.38
N GLU A 13 -10.41 -11.11 2.18
CA GLU A 13 -11.68 -11.74 2.51
C GLU A 13 -12.58 -11.83 1.27
N LYS A 14 -13.46 -12.84 1.21
CA LYS A 14 -14.29 -13.15 0.02
C LYS A 14 -15.12 -11.96 -0.50
N ARG A 15 -15.54 -11.04 0.38
CA ARG A 15 -16.30 -9.83 0.03
C ARG A 15 -15.45 -8.56 -0.05
N GLY A 16 -14.17 -8.64 0.32
CA GLY A 16 -13.27 -7.50 0.40
C GLY A 16 -12.50 -7.23 -0.89
N LEU A 17 -12.46 -8.20 -1.81
CA LEU A 17 -11.73 -8.06 -3.07
C LEU A 17 -12.63 -7.48 -4.17
N THR A 18 -12.72 -6.15 -4.23
CA THR A 18 -13.27 -5.43 -5.38
C THR A 18 -12.15 -5.13 -6.40
N PRO A 19 -12.45 -4.79 -7.66
CA PRO A 19 -11.42 -4.42 -8.65
C PRO A 19 -10.55 -3.23 -8.21
N GLN A 20 -11.15 -2.28 -7.48
CA GLN A 20 -10.47 -1.13 -6.91
C GLN A 20 -9.48 -1.56 -5.83
N VAL A 21 -9.94 -2.35 -4.86
CA VAL A 21 -9.09 -2.89 -3.79
C VAL A 21 -7.98 -3.77 -4.36
N LEU A 22 -8.28 -4.60 -5.36
CA LEU A 22 -7.26 -5.40 -6.03
C LEU A 22 -6.19 -4.52 -6.70
N THR A 23 -6.58 -3.41 -7.33
CA THR A 23 -5.63 -2.47 -7.95
C THR A 23 -4.74 -1.81 -6.90
N HIS A 24 -5.31 -1.47 -5.74
CA HIS A 24 -4.55 -0.97 -4.58
C HIS A 24 -3.49 -1.97 -4.13
N GLU A 25 -3.91 -3.20 -3.82
CA GLU A 25 -3.01 -4.23 -3.32
C GLU A 25 -1.95 -4.62 -4.36
N LEU A 26 -2.29 -4.62 -5.65
CA LEU A 26 -1.31 -4.85 -6.72
C LEU A 26 -0.27 -3.73 -6.81
N ALA A 27 -0.60 -2.49 -6.44
CA ALA A 27 0.39 -1.44 -6.32
C ALA A 27 1.39 -1.75 -5.20
N HIS A 28 0.92 -2.25 -4.05
CA HIS A 28 1.80 -2.72 -2.98
C HIS A 28 2.63 -3.93 -3.38
N VAL A 29 2.08 -4.87 -4.16
CA VAL A 29 2.87 -5.98 -4.74
C VAL A 29 4.00 -5.44 -5.63
N ARG A 30 3.72 -4.46 -6.48
CA ARG A 30 4.76 -3.83 -7.34
C ARG A 30 5.83 -3.11 -6.50
N GLN A 31 5.41 -2.41 -5.44
CA GLN A 31 6.34 -1.77 -4.51
C GLN A 31 7.21 -2.81 -3.79
N ALA A 32 6.61 -3.89 -3.29
CA ALA A 32 7.32 -4.99 -2.65
C ALA A 32 8.23 -5.75 -3.63
N ALA A 33 7.87 -5.86 -4.91
CA ALA A 33 8.74 -6.43 -5.94
C ALA A 33 9.96 -5.55 -6.23
N CYS A 34 9.80 -4.22 -6.19
CA CYS A 34 10.89 -3.27 -6.42
C CYS A 34 11.85 -3.17 -5.23
N TRP A 35 11.31 -3.16 -4.01
CA TRP A 35 12.07 -2.96 -2.77
C TRP A 35 12.45 -4.27 -2.06
N GLY A 36 11.81 -5.38 -2.41
CA GLY A 36 11.99 -6.66 -1.75
C GLY A 36 11.75 -6.58 -0.25
N ILE A 37 12.67 -7.17 0.53
CA ILE A 37 12.62 -7.19 2.00
C ILE A 37 12.77 -5.80 2.64
N LEU A 38 13.24 -4.80 1.89
CA LEU A 38 13.36 -3.42 2.38
C LEU A 38 12.03 -2.68 2.38
N PHE A 39 11.00 -3.22 1.71
CA PHE A 39 9.69 -2.56 1.59
C PHE A 39 9.05 -2.20 2.95
N PRO A 40 8.96 -3.10 3.96
CA PRO A 40 8.38 -2.74 5.25
C PRO A 40 9.16 -1.64 5.96
N ILE A 41 10.49 -1.62 5.80
CA ILE A 41 11.37 -0.60 6.39
C ILE A 41 11.13 0.75 5.72
N ALA A 42 11.08 0.78 4.39
CA ALA A 42 10.81 1.99 3.62
C ALA A 42 9.40 2.55 3.91
N TYR A 43 8.41 1.66 4.02
CA TYR A 43 7.04 2.04 4.39
C TYR A 43 6.98 2.65 5.79
N LEU A 44 7.62 2.02 6.78
CA LEU A 44 7.70 2.56 8.14
C LEU A 44 8.43 3.90 8.17
N ALA A 45 9.54 4.05 7.44
CA ALA A 45 10.25 5.31 7.36
C ALA A 45 9.39 6.44 6.78
N ALA A 46 8.62 6.17 5.72
CA ALA A 46 7.67 7.13 5.14
C ALA A 46 6.54 7.50 6.11
N SER A 47 6.00 6.51 6.83
CA SER A 47 4.99 6.73 7.88
C SER A 47 5.53 7.57 9.05
N VAL A 48 6.73 7.26 9.53
CA VAL A 48 7.41 8.03 10.59
C VAL A 48 7.67 9.46 10.13
N TRP A 49 8.15 9.64 8.90
CA TRP A 49 8.34 10.97 8.31
C TRP A 49 7.05 11.79 8.31
N ALA A 50 5.92 11.21 7.87
CA ALA A 50 4.62 11.86 7.90
C ALA A 50 4.20 12.26 9.33
N VAL A 51 4.33 11.35 10.29
CA VAL A 51 3.98 11.61 11.70
C VAL A 51 4.85 12.71 12.30
N LEU A 52 6.15 12.71 12.02
CA LEU A 52 7.07 13.77 12.46
C LEU A 52 6.72 15.15 11.89
N HIS A 53 6.04 15.20 10.75
CA HIS A 53 5.53 16.44 10.14
C HIS A 53 4.09 16.77 10.56
N GLY A 54 3.53 16.07 11.55
CA GLY A 54 2.16 16.28 12.02
C GLY A 54 1.09 15.82 11.03
N GLN A 55 1.45 14.97 10.07
CA GLN A 55 0.56 14.44 9.05
C GLN A 55 0.14 13.01 9.37
N ASP A 56 -1.06 12.62 8.94
CA ASP A 56 -1.52 11.24 9.05
C ASP A 56 -0.64 10.28 8.26
N ALA A 57 0.00 9.34 8.97
CA ALA A 57 0.85 8.29 8.38
C ALA A 57 0.17 7.60 7.21
N TYR A 58 -1.10 7.23 7.35
CA TYR A 58 -1.82 6.49 6.32
C TYR A 58 -2.19 7.35 5.10
N TRP A 59 -2.49 8.63 5.30
CA TRP A 59 -2.90 9.52 4.21
C TRP A 59 -1.74 10.13 3.44
N HIS A 60 -0.59 10.29 4.10
CA HIS A 60 0.57 10.97 3.53
C HIS A 60 1.76 10.04 3.23
N ASN A 61 1.69 8.77 3.61
CA ASN A 61 2.67 7.80 3.17
C ASN A 61 2.67 7.72 1.62
N VAL A 62 3.83 7.96 1.03
CA VAL A 62 4.00 8.02 -0.43
C VAL A 62 3.59 6.72 -1.13
N PHE A 63 3.75 5.58 -0.46
CA PHE A 63 3.35 4.27 -0.96
C PHE A 63 1.82 4.12 -1.01
N GLU A 64 1.14 4.58 0.04
CA GLU A 64 -0.34 4.63 0.13
C GLU A 64 -0.92 5.62 -0.90
N VAL A 65 -0.29 6.78 -1.08
CA VAL A 65 -0.71 7.77 -2.09
C VAL A 65 -0.57 7.19 -3.49
N ALA A 66 0.54 6.48 -3.78
CA ALA A 66 0.73 5.82 -5.06
C ALA A 66 -0.31 4.71 -5.30
N ALA A 67 -0.63 3.91 -4.28
CA ALA A 67 -1.67 2.88 -4.36
C ALA A 67 -3.05 3.49 -4.62
N ARG A 68 -3.44 4.54 -3.88
CA ARG A 68 -4.69 5.28 -4.10
C ARG A 68 -4.79 5.95 -5.46
N ARG A 69 -3.67 6.42 -6.01
CA ARG A 69 -3.64 6.93 -7.39
C ARG A 69 -3.95 5.80 -8.38
N ALA A 70 -3.35 4.63 -8.20
CA ALA A 70 -3.62 3.49 -9.06
C ALA A 70 -5.11 3.06 -9.02
N GLU A 71 -5.72 3.04 -7.83
CA GLU A 71 -7.16 2.77 -7.68
C GLU A 71 -8.05 3.72 -8.51
N LYS A 72 -7.72 5.01 -8.53
CA LYS A 72 -8.50 6.03 -9.26
C LYS A 72 -8.41 5.91 -10.78
N HIS A 73 -7.43 5.16 -11.29
CA HIS A 73 -7.18 4.99 -12.71
C HIS A 73 -7.59 3.59 -13.24
N ALA A 74 -8.21 2.75 -12.42
CA ALA A 74 -8.75 1.44 -12.80
C ALA A 74 -10.25 1.49 -13.08
#